data_AF-A0A820YF54-F1
#
_entry.id   AF-A0A820YF54-F1
#
_cell.length_a   1.000
_cell.length_b   1.000
_cell.length_c   1.000
_cell.angle_alpha   90.00
_cell.angle_beta   90.00
_cell.angle_gamma   90.00
#
_symmetry.space_group_name_H-M   'P 1'
#
loop_
_entity.id
_entity.type
_entity.pdbx_description
1 polymer ?
#
loop_
_entity_poly.entity_id
_entity_poly.type
_entity_poly.pdbx_seq_one_letter_code
_entity_poly.pdbx_strand_id
1 'polypeptide(L)'
;MDEAASITLYSMEWEPQEECLYHVLNETLRNEKRQKLTPWFLFLKLILTALAQIPSSLSFVYRGVKQDMRKGYPEGKTFVWWGFSSCTSKLSVLQNEQFLGTTGPRTLFTIECDSGKDIRKYSFFQAEDEILLPAARQFKVVACLSQGADLYMVQLKEIQPQFPLIEMVTK
;
A
#
# COMPACT_ATOMS: atom_id res chain seq x y z
N MET A 1 -11.80 17.11 11.44
CA MET A 1 -10.62 17.86 10.94
C MET A 1 -9.40 16.96 11.01
N ASP A 2 -9.09 16.42 12.20
CA ASP A 2 -7.92 15.58 12.47
C ASP A 2 -7.88 14.27 11.67
N GLU A 3 -9.03 13.61 11.47
CA GLU A 3 -9.14 12.37 10.70
C GLU A 3 -8.70 12.57 9.24
N ALA A 4 -9.20 13.61 8.56
CA ALA A 4 -8.78 13.93 7.19
C ALA A 4 -7.30 14.33 7.12
N ALA A 5 -6.82 15.13 8.08
CA ALA A 5 -5.43 15.54 8.16
C ALA A 5 -4.47 14.34 8.34
N SER A 6 -4.91 13.26 9.02
CA SER A 6 -4.11 12.04 9.16
C SER A 6 -3.85 11.32 7.83
N ILE A 7 -4.83 11.32 6.92
CA ILE A 7 -4.69 10.76 5.58
C ILE A 7 -3.75 11.63 4.75
N THR A 8 -3.94 12.95 4.80
CA THR A 8 -3.06 13.91 4.12
C THR A 8 -1.62 13.76 4.59
N LEU A 9 -1.37 13.72 5.90
CA LEU A 9 -0.04 13.56 6.48
C LEU A 9 0.61 12.23 6.09
N TYR A 10 -0.17 11.15 6.00
CA TYR A 10 0.31 9.86 5.52
C TYR A 10 0.66 9.90 4.02
N SER A 11 -0.11 10.61 3.19
CA SER A 11 0.15 10.74 1.74
C SER A 11 1.33 11.66 1.41
N MET A 12 1.79 12.46 2.37
CA MET A 12 2.95 13.33 2.18
C MET A 12 4.23 12.49 2.23
N GLU A 13 4.97 12.48 1.13
CA GLU A 13 6.34 11.95 1.08
C GLU A 13 7.32 13.12 1.15
N TRP A 14 8.32 13.02 2.03
CA TRP A 14 9.36 14.05 2.17
C TRP A 14 10.71 13.42 2.50
N GLU A 15 11.77 14.18 2.24
CA GLU A 15 13.14 13.83 2.60
C GLU A 15 13.55 14.59 3.89
N PRO A 16 14.38 13.99 4.76
CA PRO A 16 14.94 12.64 4.66
C PRO A 16 13.90 11.53 4.97
N GLN A 17 13.99 10.39 4.31
CA GLN A 17 13.01 9.28 4.47
C GLN A 17 12.91 8.77 5.91
N GLU A 18 13.98 8.83 6.69
CA GLU A 18 14.02 8.40 8.10
C GLU A 18 13.17 9.29 9.02
N GLU A 19 12.79 10.47 8.55
CA GLU A 19 11.90 11.41 9.24
C GLU A 19 10.50 11.45 8.60
N CYS A 20 10.29 10.72 7.49
CA CYS A 20 9.02 10.67 6.79
C CYS A 20 8.02 9.74 7.46
N LEU A 21 6.85 10.27 7.85
CA LEU A 21 5.83 9.50 8.57
C LEU A 21 5.41 8.25 7.78
N TYR A 22 5.19 8.38 6.48
CA TYR A 22 4.85 7.27 5.59
C TYR A 22 5.89 6.15 5.65
N HIS A 23 7.18 6.50 5.51
CA HIS A 23 8.28 5.55 5.48
C HIS A 23 8.47 4.88 6.82
N VAL A 24 8.59 5.65 7.91
CA VAL A 24 8.86 5.13 9.26
C VAL A 24 7.69 4.28 9.78
N LEU A 25 6.44 4.70 9.53
CA LEU A 25 5.27 3.92 9.94
C LEU A 25 5.24 2.57 9.20
N ASN A 26 5.44 2.57 7.88
CA ASN A 26 5.41 1.34 7.09
C ASN A 26 6.59 0.42 7.38
N GLU A 27 7.77 0.96 7.69
CA GLU A 27 8.89 0.16 8.20
C GLU A 27 8.53 -0.47 9.55
N THR A 28 7.94 0.30 10.46
CA THR A 28 7.54 -0.19 11.78
C THR A 28 6.45 -1.27 11.68
N LEU A 29 5.47 -1.12 10.78
CA LEU A 29 4.43 -2.11 10.52
C LEU A 29 4.99 -3.44 9.98
N ARG A 30 6.03 -3.37 9.14
CA ARG A 30 6.73 -4.55 8.59
C ARG A 30 7.66 -5.21 9.60
N ASN A 31 8.02 -4.52 10.69
CA ASN A 31 8.93 -5.04 11.69
C ASN A 31 8.28 -6.16 12.53
N GLU A 32 8.98 -7.28 12.69
CA GLU A 32 8.51 -8.41 13.49
C GLU A 32 8.43 -8.08 14.99
N LYS A 33 9.23 -7.11 15.46
CA LYS A 33 9.22 -6.62 16.85
C LYS A 33 8.01 -5.72 17.10
N ARG A 34 6.85 -6.33 17.38
CA ARG A 34 5.55 -5.63 17.55
C ARG A 34 5.54 -4.54 18.63
N GLN A 35 6.39 -4.63 19.64
CA GLN A 35 6.56 -3.60 20.66
C GLN A 35 6.96 -2.23 20.08
N LYS A 36 7.63 -2.21 18.91
CA LYS A 36 7.99 -0.97 18.22
C LYS A 36 6.77 -0.22 17.68
N LEU A 37 5.62 -0.88 17.55
CA LEU A 37 4.39 -0.27 17.06
C LEU A 37 3.66 0.54 18.15
N THR A 38 3.99 0.34 19.43
CA THR A 38 3.34 1.02 20.57
C THR A 38 3.24 2.55 20.42
N PRO A 39 4.29 3.28 20.00
CA PRO A 39 4.21 4.73 19.81
C PRO A 39 3.22 5.15 18.72
N TRP A 40 2.90 4.24 17.79
CA TRP A 40 2.04 4.50 16.64
C TRP A 40 0.56 4.24 16.94
N PHE A 41 0.19 3.68 18.09
CA PHE A 41 -1.20 3.25 18.35
C PHE A 41 -2.22 4.39 18.23
N LEU A 42 -1.89 5.58 18.71
CA LEU A 42 -2.79 6.73 18.60
C LEU A 42 -2.95 7.20 17.15
N PHE A 43 -1.85 7.24 16.39
CA PHE A 43 -1.89 7.59 14.98
C PHE A 43 -2.64 6.53 14.17
N LEU A 44 -2.35 5.24 14.40
CA LEU A 44 -3.03 4.12 13.77
C LEU A 44 -4.53 4.16 14.05
N LYS A 45 -4.94 4.39 15.30
CA LYS A 45 -6.35 4.55 15.65
C LYS A 45 -6.97 5.70 14.84
N LEU A 46 -6.30 6.84 14.76
CA LEU A 46 -6.79 8.01 14.03
C LEU A 46 -6.97 7.74 12.53
N ILE A 47 -5.92 7.25 11.85
CA ILE A 47 -5.98 7.00 10.40
C ILE A 47 -6.95 5.86 10.06
N LEU A 48 -7.02 4.80 10.88
CA LEU A 48 -7.99 3.72 10.66
C LEU A 48 -9.43 4.20 10.86
N THR A 49 -9.68 5.11 11.82
CA THR A 49 -11.01 5.75 12.00
C THR A 49 -11.35 6.65 10.80
N ALA A 50 -10.37 7.34 10.24
CA ALA A 50 -10.56 8.16 9.04
C ALA A 50 -10.88 7.28 7.81
N LEU A 51 -10.12 6.21 7.59
CA LEU A 51 -10.33 5.28 6.47
C LEU A 51 -11.62 4.46 6.60
N ALA A 52 -12.12 4.25 7.82
CA ALA A 52 -13.42 3.61 8.06
C ALA A 52 -14.59 4.40 7.44
N GLN A 53 -14.46 5.74 7.34
CA GLN A 53 -15.48 6.63 6.79
C GLN A 53 -15.46 6.70 5.26
N ILE A 54 -14.40 6.19 4.62
CA ILE A 54 -14.27 6.14 3.17
C ILE A 54 -14.81 4.78 2.70
N PRO A 55 -15.72 4.73 1.72
CA PRO A 55 -16.21 3.46 1.20
C PRO A 55 -15.06 2.66 0.58
N SER A 56 -15.05 1.34 0.82
CA SER A 56 -14.13 0.46 0.10
C SER A 56 -14.64 0.22 -1.31
N SER A 57 -13.71 0.08 -2.27
CA SER A 57 -14.04 -0.22 -3.66
C SER A 57 -13.40 -1.53 -4.14
N LEU A 58 -14.22 -2.44 -4.66
CA LEU A 58 -13.72 -3.56 -5.46
C LEU A 58 -13.09 -3.01 -6.73
N SER A 59 -11.79 -3.15 -6.86
CA SER A 59 -11.05 -2.54 -7.97
C SER A 59 -9.73 -3.26 -8.23
N PHE A 60 -9.20 -3.04 -9.44
CA PHE A 60 -7.82 -3.31 -9.76
C PHE A 60 -6.99 -2.06 -9.50
N VAL A 61 -6.00 -2.19 -8.62
CA VAL A 61 -5.05 -1.13 -8.31
C VAL A 61 -3.63 -1.58 -8.65
N TYR A 62 -2.77 -0.60 -8.93
CA TYR A 62 -1.41 -0.84 -9.37
C TYR A 62 -0.42 -0.19 -8.43
N ARG A 63 0.67 -0.89 -8.14
CA ARG A 63 1.79 -0.39 -7.32
C ARG A 63 3.12 -0.73 -7.98
N GLY A 64 3.93 0.30 -8.22
CA GLY A 64 5.31 0.15 -8.70
C GLY A 64 6.31 0.14 -7.55
N VAL A 65 7.36 -0.67 -7.69
CA VAL A 65 8.52 -0.67 -6.78
C VAL A 65 9.79 -0.75 -7.62
N LYS A 66 10.75 0.15 -7.39
CA LYS A 66 12.05 0.18 -8.05
C LYS A 66 13.05 -0.84 -7.49
N GLN A 67 12.60 -2.10 -7.39
CA GLN A 67 13.40 -3.22 -6.92
C GLN A 67 12.88 -4.52 -7.55
N ASP A 68 13.78 -5.48 -7.78
CA ASP A 68 13.38 -6.85 -8.10
C ASP A 68 12.88 -7.56 -6.84
N MET A 69 11.58 -7.83 -6.80
CA MET A 69 10.90 -8.51 -5.69
C MET A 69 10.59 -9.98 -5.99
N ARG A 70 11.03 -10.54 -7.13
CA ARG A 70 10.65 -11.88 -7.62
C ARG A 70 10.75 -12.98 -6.58
N LYS A 71 11.85 -13.01 -5.83
CA LYS A 71 12.10 -14.03 -4.79
C LYS A 71 11.06 -13.99 -3.66
N GLY A 72 10.47 -12.82 -3.40
CA GLY A 72 9.49 -12.62 -2.33
C GLY A 72 8.08 -13.09 -2.68
N TYR A 73 7.76 -13.21 -3.97
CA TYR A 73 6.39 -13.44 -4.45
C TYR A 73 6.31 -14.60 -5.46
N PRO A 74 6.68 -15.85 -5.09
CA PRO A 74 6.41 -17.00 -5.93
C PRO A 74 4.90 -17.22 -6.09
N GLU A 75 4.48 -17.72 -7.25
CA GLU A 75 3.09 -18.01 -7.56
C GLU A 75 2.47 -18.99 -6.55
N GLY A 76 1.20 -18.76 -6.18
CA GLY A 76 0.49 -19.54 -5.18
C GLY A 76 0.77 -19.15 -3.72
N LYS A 77 1.83 -18.36 -3.44
CA LYS A 77 2.15 -17.90 -2.08
C LYS A 77 1.02 -17.05 -1.51
N THR A 78 0.67 -17.32 -0.25
CA THR A 78 -0.19 -16.48 0.57
C THR A 78 0.64 -15.77 1.63
N PHE A 79 0.38 -14.49 1.86
CA PHE A 79 1.14 -13.70 2.83
C PHE A 79 0.32 -12.50 3.33
N VAL A 80 0.78 -11.91 4.45
CA VAL A 80 0.21 -10.68 5.00
C VAL A 80 1.03 -9.47 4.53
N TRP A 81 0.35 -8.49 3.93
CA TRP A 81 0.91 -7.21 3.57
C TRP A 81 0.74 -6.24 4.74
N TRP A 82 1.79 -6.09 5.54
CA TRP A 82 1.71 -5.43 6.84
C TRP A 82 1.58 -3.90 6.78
N GLY A 83 2.27 -3.26 5.83
CA GLY A 83 2.21 -1.81 5.67
C GLY A 83 0.94 -1.34 4.98
N PHE A 84 0.61 -0.07 5.14
CA PHE A 84 -0.28 0.62 4.21
C PHE A 84 0.40 0.70 2.83
N SER A 85 -0.37 0.87 1.76
CA SER A 85 0.20 0.96 0.41
C SER A 85 -0.55 1.92 -0.47
N SER A 86 0.12 3.02 -0.81
CA SER A 86 -0.29 3.91 -1.89
C SER A 86 -0.21 3.17 -3.22
N CYS A 87 -1.34 3.14 -3.90
CA CYS A 87 -1.55 2.52 -5.19
C CYS A 87 -2.24 3.54 -6.10
N THR A 88 -2.28 3.26 -7.40
CA THR A 88 -3.02 4.07 -8.36
C THR A 88 -4.01 3.20 -9.12
N SER A 89 -5.14 3.78 -9.54
CA SER A 89 -6.06 3.15 -10.48
C SER A 89 -5.64 3.33 -11.95
N LYS A 90 -4.61 4.15 -12.22
CA LYS A 90 -4.15 4.48 -13.58
C LYS A 90 -2.73 3.98 -13.85
N LEU A 91 -2.61 3.01 -14.76
CA LEU A 91 -1.31 2.51 -15.23
C LEU A 91 -0.39 3.61 -15.79
N SER A 92 -0.95 4.66 -16.40
CA SER A 92 -0.17 5.77 -16.96
C SER A 92 0.63 6.53 -15.90
N VAL A 93 0.14 6.61 -14.66
CA VAL A 93 0.85 7.27 -13.55
C VAL A 93 2.15 6.54 -13.23
N LEU A 94 2.20 5.23 -13.42
CA LEU A 94 3.40 4.43 -13.14
C LEU A 94 4.55 4.67 -14.12
N GLN A 95 4.29 5.24 -15.30
CA GLN A 95 5.35 5.61 -16.24
C GLN A 95 6.24 6.75 -15.71
N ASN A 96 5.76 7.52 -14.73
CA ASN A 96 6.57 8.55 -14.08
C ASN A 96 7.69 7.89 -13.26
N GLU A 97 8.90 8.44 -13.42
CA GLU A 97 10.11 8.02 -12.72
C GLU A 97 9.99 8.11 -11.19
N GLN A 98 9.07 8.89 -10.62
CA GLN A 98 8.86 8.87 -9.15
C GLN A 98 8.20 7.56 -8.66
N PHE A 99 7.48 6.84 -9.52
CA PHE A 99 6.83 5.58 -9.16
C PHE A 99 7.63 4.37 -9.66
N LEU A 100 7.30 3.86 -10.86
CA LEU A 100 7.96 2.68 -11.42
C LEU A 100 9.10 3.09 -12.35
N GLY A 101 8.88 4.13 -13.16
CA GLY A 101 9.82 4.51 -14.22
C GLY A 101 9.98 3.44 -15.30
N THR A 102 10.95 3.65 -16.17
CA THR A 102 11.15 2.80 -17.36
C THR A 102 12.44 1.99 -17.35
N THR A 103 13.34 2.24 -16.41
CA THR A 103 14.69 1.67 -16.38
C THR A 103 15.01 0.97 -15.05
N GLY A 104 15.94 0.02 -15.09
CA GLY A 104 16.44 -0.71 -13.93
C GLY A 104 15.49 -1.78 -13.37
N PRO A 105 16.00 -2.65 -12.47
CA PRO A 105 15.22 -3.74 -11.88
C PRO A 105 14.03 -3.21 -11.10
N ARG A 106 12.83 -3.63 -11.48
CA ARG A 106 11.58 -3.10 -10.94
C ARG A 106 10.46 -4.13 -10.95
N THR A 107 9.52 -3.96 -10.03
CA THR A 107 8.36 -4.83 -9.88
C THR A 107 7.07 -4.03 -9.97
N LEU A 108 6.16 -4.47 -10.84
CA LEU A 108 4.79 -3.97 -10.92
C LEU A 108 3.84 -4.97 -10.25
N PHE A 109 3.14 -4.53 -9.22
CA PHE A 109 2.03 -5.26 -8.64
C PHE A 109 0.73 -4.82 -9.29
N THR A 110 -0.04 -5.78 -9.79
CA THR A 110 -1.46 -5.61 -10.15
C THR A 110 -2.27 -6.31 -9.08
N ILE A 111 -3.13 -5.57 -8.39
CA ILE A 111 -3.79 -6.04 -7.17
C ILE A 111 -5.30 -5.97 -7.38
N GLU A 112 -5.96 -7.13 -7.39
CA GLU A 112 -7.41 -7.23 -7.23
C GLU A 112 -7.74 -7.13 -5.74
N CYS A 113 -8.38 -6.03 -5.32
CA CYS A 113 -8.67 -5.76 -3.91
C CYS A 113 -10.12 -5.31 -3.70
N ASP A 114 -10.67 -5.60 -2.52
CA ASP A 114 -11.98 -5.11 -2.08
C ASP A 114 -11.88 -4.08 -0.94
N SER A 115 -10.67 -3.86 -0.40
CA SER A 115 -10.42 -2.97 0.73
C SER A 115 -9.85 -1.59 0.37
N GLY A 116 -9.56 -1.35 -0.91
CA GLY A 116 -8.97 -0.10 -1.39
C GLY A 116 -9.83 1.13 -1.03
N LYS A 117 -9.16 2.18 -0.54
CA LYS A 117 -9.78 3.45 -0.14
C LYS A 117 -9.38 4.55 -1.12
N ASP A 118 -10.35 5.12 -1.81
CA ASP A 118 -10.13 6.28 -2.66
C ASP A 118 -9.87 7.52 -1.79
N ILE A 119 -8.61 7.94 -1.75
CA ILE A 119 -8.17 9.08 -0.94
C ILE A 119 -7.85 10.31 -1.79
N ARG A 120 -8.23 10.34 -3.06
CA ARG A 120 -7.90 11.44 -4.00
C ARG A 120 -8.27 12.83 -3.49
N LYS A 121 -9.38 12.93 -2.74
CA LYS A 121 -9.86 14.20 -2.14
C LYS A 121 -9.04 14.66 -0.93
N TYR A 122 -8.26 13.76 -0.35
CA TYR A 122 -7.48 13.98 0.87
C TYR A 122 -5.97 13.93 0.62
N SER A 123 -5.54 13.34 -0.50
CA SER A 123 -4.15 13.25 -0.91
C SER A 123 -3.59 14.63 -1.23
N PHE A 124 -2.33 14.83 -0.86
CA PHE A 124 -1.59 16.03 -1.23
C PHE A 124 -1.37 16.12 -2.75
N PHE A 125 -1.30 14.98 -3.44
CA PHE A 125 -1.05 14.89 -4.87
C PHE A 125 -2.28 14.39 -5.64
N GLN A 126 -3.22 15.30 -5.91
CA GLN A 126 -4.51 14.96 -6.55
C GLN A 126 -4.37 14.31 -7.95
N ALA A 127 -3.24 14.48 -8.63
CA ALA A 127 -3.00 13.96 -9.97
C ALA A 127 -2.70 12.44 -10.02
N GLU A 128 -2.48 11.79 -8.87
CA GLU A 128 -1.99 10.41 -8.80
C GLU A 128 -3.09 9.35 -8.83
N ASP A 129 -4.36 9.78 -8.75
CA ASP A 129 -5.53 8.91 -8.55
C ASP A 129 -5.29 7.89 -7.42
N GLU A 130 -4.79 8.41 -6.29
CA GLU A 130 -4.29 7.61 -5.18
C GLU A 130 -5.40 6.78 -4.51
N ILE A 131 -5.19 5.47 -4.51
CA ILE A 131 -5.95 4.49 -3.76
C ILE A 131 -5.06 3.96 -2.65
N LEU A 132 -5.47 4.12 -1.40
CA LEU A 132 -4.76 3.59 -0.26
C LEU A 132 -5.26 2.20 0.09
N LEU A 133 -4.38 1.21 0.01
CA LEU A 133 -4.63 -0.11 0.59
C LEU A 133 -4.35 -0.07 2.11
N PRO A 134 -5.32 -0.50 2.95
CA PRO A 134 -5.12 -0.57 4.39
C PRO A 134 -3.97 -1.52 4.79
N ALA A 135 -3.42 -1.29 5.97
CA ALA A 135 -2.43 -2.18 6.57
C ALA A 135 -3.00 -3.56 6.93
N ALA A 136 -2.10 -4.53 7.03
CA ALA A 136 -2.35 -5.92 7.44
C ALA A 136 -3.51 -6.58 6.67
N ARG A 137 -3.47 -6.54 5.35
CA ARG A 137 -4.35 -7.34 4.46
C ARG A 137 -3.67 -8.64 4.06
N GLN A 138 -4.44 -9.67 3.72
CA GLN A 138 -3.89 -10.92 3.21
C GLN A 138 -4.05 -11.00 1.69
N PHE A 139 -3.00 -11.45 1.01
CA PHE A 139 -2.99 -11.59 -0.44
C PHE A 139 -2.47 -12.96 -0.85
N LYS A 140 -2.96 -13.43 -2.00
CA LYS A 140 -2.42 -14.56 -2.74
C LYS A 140 -1.76 -14.08 -4.03
N VAL A 141 -0.56 -14.58 -4.32
CA VAL A 141 0.07 -14.43 -5.63
C VAL A 141 -0.65 -15.33 -6.62
N VAL A 142 -1.34 -14.75 -7.61
CA VAL A 142 -2.15 -15.50 -8.57
C VAL A 142 -1.42 -15.79 -9.88
N ALA A 143 -0.50 -14.91 -10.28
CA ALA A 143 0.32 -15.08 -11.47
C ALA A 143 1.56 -14.20 -11.39
N CYS A 144 2.63 -14.62 -12.07
CA CYS A 144 3.82 -13.81 -12.26
C CYS A 144 4.28 -13.83 -13.72
N LEU A 145 4.85 -12.71 -14.20
CA LEU A 145 5.39 -12.61 -15.55
C LEU A 145 6.67 -11.77 -15.57
N SER A 146 7.74 -12.31 -16.16
CA SER A 146 8.95 -11.53 -16.47
C SER A 146 8.75 -10.85 -17.82
N GLN A 147 8.89 -9.53 -17.87
CA GLN A 147 8.89 -8.76 -19.12
C GLN A 147 10.25 -8.13 -19.34
N GLY A 148 11.03 -8.73 -20.24
CA GLY A 148 12.42 -8.35 -20.45
C GLY A 148 13.31 -8.67 -19.24
N ALA A 149 14.49 -8.03 -19.20
CA ALA A 149 15.47 -8.25 -18.14
C ALA A 149 15.08 -7.57 -16.82
N ASP A 150 14.39 -6.42 -16.90
CA ASP A 150 14.32 -5.47 -15.79
C ASP A 150 12.93 -5.34 -15.15
N LEU A 151 11.85 -5.73 -15.83
CA LEU A 151 10.49 -5.62 -15.30
C LEU A 151 9.94 -6.99 -14.91
N TYR A 152 9.51 -7.10 -13.66
CA TYR A 152 8.76 -8.25 -13.16
C TYR A 152 7.35 -7.82 -12.78
N MET A 153 6.34 -8.58 -13.23
CA MET A 153 4.95 -8.32 -12.92
C MET A 153 4.41 -9.39 -12.00
N VAL A 154 3.73 -8.97 -10.94
CA VAL A 154 3.11 -9.85 -9.94
C VAL A 154 1.64 -9.50 -9.85
N GLN A 155 0.77 -10.49 -10.08
CA GLN A 155 -0.65 -10.36 -9.86
C GLN A 155 -1.00 -10.86 -8.45
N LEU A 156 -1.71 -10.03 -7.70
CA LEU A 156 -2.19 -10.33 -6.35
C LEU A 156 -3.71 -10.30 -6.33
N LYS A 157 -4.28 -11.20 -5.53
CA LYS A 157 -5.70 -11.17 -5.16
C LYS A 157 -5.81 -11.05 -3.65
N GLU A 158 -6.53 -10.05 -3.18
CA GLU A 158 -6.89 -9.92 -1.77
C GLU A 158 -7.76 -11.09 -1.35
N ILE A 159 -7.47 -11.66 -0.18
CA ILE A 159 -8.22 -12.76 0.41
C ILE A 159 -8.55 -12.42 1.86
N GLN A 160 -9.64 -13.01 2.36
CA GLN A 160 -10.03 -12.83 3.75
C GLN A 160 -9.14 -13.69 4.66
N PRO A 161 -8.50 -13.11 5.69
CA PRO A 161 -7.69 -13.87 6.61
C PRO A 161 -8.56 -14.76 7.51
N GLN A 162 -7.99 -15.89 7.95
CA GLN A 162 -8.66 -16.80 8.89
C GLN A 162 -8.98 -16.13 10.23
N PHE A 163 -8.13 -15.18 10.64
CA PHE A 163 -8.29 -14.39 11.86
C PHE A 163 -8.24 -12.91 11.51
N PRO A 164 -9.05 -12.05 12.15
CA PRO A 164 -8.94 -10.62 11.97
C PRO A 164 -7.53 -10.12 12.26
N LEU A 165 -6.99 -9.28 11.38
CA LEU A 165 -5.66 -8.70 11.52
C LEU A 165 -5.75 -7.29 12.11
N ILE A 166 -6.10 -6.31 11.27
CA ILE A 166 -6.44 -4.95 11.67
C ILE A 166 -7.86 -4.70 11.20
N GLU A 167 -8.72 -4.23 12.08
CA GLU A 167 -10.07 -3.83 11.72
C GLU A 167 -10.16 -2.31 11.62
N MET A 168 -11.07 -1.85 10.77
CA MET A 168 -11.44 -0.44 10.73
C MET A 168 -12.15 -0.10 12.04
N VAL A 169 -11.76 1.00 12.69
CA VAL A 169 -12.40 1.44 13.93
C VAL A 169 -13.68 2.19 13.56
N THR A 170 -14.82 1.58 13.80
CA THR A 170 -16.14 2.24 13.71
C THR A 170 -16.41 2.99 15.02
N LYS A 171 -17.03 4.18 14.90
CA LYS A 171 -17.49 4.95 16.06
C LYS A 171 -18.68 4.29 16.74
#